data_AF-A0A2H3DGE7-F1
#
_entry.id   AF-A0A2H3DGE7-F1
#
_cell.length_a   1.000
_cell.length_b   1.000
_cell.length_c   1.000
_cell.angle_alpha   90.00
_cell.angle_beta   90.00
_cell.angle_gamma   90.00
#
_symmetry.space_group_name_H-M   'P 1'
#
loop_
_entity.id
_entity.type
_entity.pdbx_description
1 polymer ?
#
loop_
_entity_poly.entity_id
_entity_poly.type
_entity_poly.pdbx_seq_one_letter_code
_entity_poly.pdbx_strand_id
1 'polypeptide(L)'
;MTSPERFPVLSSLPPPSDLFKSTAPYILTVSLYDQNLVVHCSHEPTLKLLKGYLERHQWTKAHSVVSSKLTLVESDFCPGTMDTLIVSPNSSWERNCKVNPTVILAFIEGVVGYRMVSTTGSIWMYRRTTLFT
;
A
#
# COMPACT_ATOMS: atom_id res chain seq x y z
N MET A 1 2.22 20.30 37.50
CA MET A 1 2.93 21.03 36.43
C MET A 1 3.73 20.01 35.64
N THR A 2 3.30 19.65 34.44
CA THR A 2 4.07 18.77 33.54
C THR A 2 5.27 19.56 33.02
N SER A 3 6.48 19.03 33.24
CA SER A 3 7.72 19.61 32.69
C SER A 3 7.59 19.72 31.16
N PRO A 4 8.07 20.81 30.53
CA PRO A 4 8.05 20.93 29.08
C PRO A 4 8.79 19.76 28.44
N GLU A 5 8.14 19.12 27.48
CA GLU A 5 8.71 18.01 26.70
C GLU A 5 9.91 18.56 25.89
N ARG A 6 11.10 18.01 26.12
CA ARG A 6 12.31 18.45 25.43
C ARG A 6 12.29 17.93 23.99
N PHE A 7 12.48 18.83 23.04
CA PHE A 7 12.66 18.47 21.64
C PHE A 7 13.92 17.58 21.47
N PRO A 8 13.88 16.53 20.62
CA PRO A 8 14.99 15.61 20.45
C PRO A 8 16.21 16.28 19.81
N VAL A 9 17.41 15.80 20.17
CA VAL A 9 18.68 16.28 19.61
C VAL A 9 19.06 15.44 18.39
N LEU A 10 19.57 16.07 17.33
CA LEU A 10 19.87 15.40 16.06
C LEU A 10 20.77 14.17 16.23
N SER A 11 21.78 14.25 17.11
CA SER A 11 22.71 13.15 17.40
C SER A 11 22.08 11.94 18.11
N SER A 12 20.88 12.10 18.67
CA SER A 12 20.12 11.01 19.31
C SER A 12 19.10 10.35 18.39
N LEU A 13 18.93 10.86 17.16
CA LEU A 13 17.99 10.27 16.22
C LEU A 13 18.59 8.99 15.62
N PRO A 14 17.82 7.89 15.55
CA PRO A 14 18.27 6.69 14.87
C PRO A 14 18.38 6.95 13.35
N PRO A 15 19.16 6.14 12.63
CA PRO A 15 19.21 6.24 11.18
C PRO A 15 17.81 6.00 10.57
N PRO A 16 17.51 6.58 9.39
CA PRO A 16 16.19 6.46 8.77
C PRO A 16 15.69 5.02 8.60
N SER A 17 16.60 4.08 8.34
CA SER A 17 16.29 2.64 8.23
C SER A 17 15.75 2.02 9.53
N ASP A 18 16.10 2.60 10.68
CA ASP A 18 15.71 2.08 12.00
C ASP A 18 14.47 2.79 12.55
N LEU A 19 14.10 3.97 12.02
CA LEU A 19 12.89 4.68 12.41
C LEU A 19 11.63 3.81 12.22
N PHE A 20 11.56 3.04 11.13
CA PHE A 20 10.41 2.18 10.83
C PHE A 20 10.42 0.84 11.59
N LYS A 21 11.52 0.50 12.28
CA LYS A 21 11.61 -0.70 13.13
C LYS A 21 10.93 -0.48 14.47
N SER A 22 11.06 0.74 15.02
CA SER A 22 10.56 1.09 16.35
C SER A 22 9.34 2.00 16.33
N THR A 23 9.04 2.64 15.19
CA THR A 23 8.04 3.69 15.11
C THR A 23 6.98 3.36 14.06
N ALA A 24 5.73 3.27 14.50
CA ALA A 24 4.57 3.39 13.63
C ALA A 24 4.25 4.89 13.48
N PRO A 25 4.04 5.36 12.23
CA PRO A 25 2.98 4.75 11.44
C PRO A 25 3.41 4.15 10.11
N TYR A 26 2.83 3.00 9.79
CA TYR A 26 2.80 2.53 8.42
C TYR A 26 1.70 3.26 7.65
N ILE A 27 2.05 3.75 6.46
CA ILE A 27 1.16 4.52 5.59
C ILE A 27 0.92 3.71 4.33
N LEU A 28 -0.33 3.66 3.89
CA LEU A 28 -0.72 3.01 2.65
C LEU A 28 -1.71 3.93 1.92
N THR A 29 -1.53 4.07 0.61
CA THR A 29 -2.48 4.82 -0.25
C THR A 29 -2.90 3.93 -1.41
N VAL A 30 -4.20 3.85 -1.66
CA VAL A 30 -4.76 3.22 -2.86
C VAL A 30 -5.31 4.33 -3.74
N SER A 31 -4.94 4.34 -5.02
CA SER A 31 -5.39 5.33 -5.99
C SER A 31 -5.88 4.64 -7.25
N LEU A 32 -7.06 5.04 -7.74
CA LEU A 32 -7.57 4.65 -9.05
C LEU A 32 -7.18 5.73 -10.07
N TYR A 33 -6.22 5.41 -10.94
CA TYR A 33 -5.71 6.31 -11.97
C TYR A 33 -5.78 5.64 -13.34
N ASP A 34 -6.50 6.25 -14.28
CA ASP A 34 -6.60 5.78 -15.68
C ASP A 34 -6.80 4.26 -15.79
N GLN A 35 -7.81 3.75 -15.06
CA GLN A 35 -8.19 2.32 -14.96
C GLN A 35 -7.24 1.41 -14.18
N ASN A 36 -6.08 1.92 -13.75
CA ASN A 36 -5.15 1.21 -12.89
C ASN A 36 -5.47 1.46 -11.42
N LEU A 37 -5.30 0.42 -10.60
CA LEU A 37 -5.20 0.58 -9.16
C LEU A 37 -3.73 0.61 -8.77
N VAL A 38 -3.32 1.70 -8.14
CA VAL A 38 -1.96 1.92 -7.66
C VAL A 38 -2.00 1.90 -6.14
N VAL A 39 -1.24 1.00 -5.54
CA VAL A 39 -1.10 0.87 -4.09
C VAL A 39 0.31 1.28 -3.70
N HIS A 40 0.45 2.42 -3.03
CA HIS A 40 1.69 2.85 -2.39
C HIS A 40 1.70 2.39 -0.94
N CYS A 41 2.81 1.87 -0.46
CA CYS A 41 2.93 1.44 0.92
C CYS A 41 4.34 1.70 1.47
N SER A 42 4.42 2.18 2.70
CA SER A 42 5.69 2.34 3.43
C SER A 42 6.24 1.02 3.99
N HIS A 43 5.61 -0.12 3.71
CA HIS A 43 5.96 -1.42 4.25
C HIS A 43 5.88 -2.49 3.15
N GLU A 44 7.01 -2.73 2.51
CA GLU A 44 7.17 -3.68 1.41
C GLU A 44 6.53 -5.07 1.64
N PRO A 45 6.68 -5.73 2.81
CA PRO A 45 6.08 -7.05 3.02
C PRO A 45 4.55 -7.05 2.90
N THR A 46 3.89 -5.93 3.19
CA THR A 46 2.45 -5.78 2.98
C THR A 46 2.10 -5.87 1.50
N LEU A 47 2.87 -5.24 0.62
CA LEU A 47 2.64 -5.30 -0.83
C LEU A 47 2.95 -6.68 -1.39
N LYS A 48 4.02 -7.33 -0.92
CA LYS A 48 4.35 -8.72 -1.29
C LYS A 48 3.21 -9.67 -0.93
N LEU A 49 2.64 -9.52 0.27
CA LEU A 49 1.49 -10.31 0.71
C LEU A 49 0.25 -10.04 -0.14
N LEU A 50 -0.07 -8.77 -0.43
CA LEU A 50 -1.20 -8.41 -1.28
C LEU A 50 -1.05 -8.97 -2.69
N LYS A 51 0.14 -8.84 -3.30
CA LYS A 51 0.44 -9.43 -4.62
C LYS A 51 0.21 -10.94 -4.61
N GLY A 52 0.79 -11.65 -3.64
CA GLY A 52 0.62 -13.10 -3.51
C GLY A 52 -0.84 -13.53 -3.29
N TYR A 53 -1.62 -12.74 -2.55
CA TYR A 53 -3.06 -12.96 -2.39
C TYR A 53 -3.80 -12.84 -3.73
N LEU A 54 -3.56 -11.78 -4.50
CA LEU A 54 -4.20 -11.57 -5.81
C LEU A 54 -3.80 -12.66 -6.82
N GLU A 55 -2.53 -13.06 -6.84
CA GLU A 55 -2.03 -14.16 -7.68
C GLU A 55 -2.69 -15.49 -7.32
N ARG A 56 -2.76 -15.83 -6.02
CA ARG A 56 -3.41 -17.05 -5.51
C ARG A 56 -4.88 -17.12 -5.93
N HIS A 57 -5.58 -15.99 -5.88
CA HIS A 57 -6.99 -15.90 -6.26
C HIS A 57 -7.22 -15.64 -7.76
N GLN A 58 -6.20 -15.90 -8.59
CA GLN A 58 -6.29 -15.95 -10.06
C GLN A 58 -6.68 -14.61 -10.71
N TRP A 59 -6.37 -13.48 -10.06
CA TRP A 59 -6.54 -12.15 -10.65
C TRP A 59 -5.59 -11.88 -11.83
N THR A 60 -4.64 -12.79 -12.09
CA THR A 60 -3.63 -12.68 -13.16
C THR A 60 -3.88 -13.63 -14.34
N LYS A 61 -4.88 -14.53 -14.27
CA LYS A 61 -5.10 -15.53 -15.33
C LYS A 61 -5.94 -14.96 -16.49
N ALA A 62 -5.58 -15.33 -17.72
CA ALA A 62 -6.25 -14.91 -18.96
C ALA A 62 -7.70 -15.43 -19.14
N HIS A 63 -8.14 -16.38 -18.31
CA HIS A 63 -9.52 -16.91 -18.31
C HIS A 63 -10.32 -16.54 -17.05
N SER A 64 -9.76 -15.67 -16.21
CA SER A 64 -10.51 -15.03 -15.12
C SER A 64 -11.24 -13.82 -15.70
N VAL A 65 -12.44 -13.52 -15.20
CA VAL A 65 -13.29 -12.38 -15.61
C VAL A 65 -12.57 -11.02 -15.46
N VAL A 66 -11.46 -11.00 -14.72
CA VAL A 66 -10.58 -9.85 -14.52
C VAL A 66 -9.13 -10.34 -14.65
N SER A 67 -8.60 -10.38 -15.86
CA SER A 67 -7.17 -10.63 -16.04
C SER A 67 -6.41 -9.33 -15.79
N SER A 68 -5.60 -9.27 -14.73
CA SER A 68 -4.82 -8.09 -14.35
C SER A 68 -3.31 -8.38 -14.34
N LYS A 69 -2.52 -7.42 -14.80
CA LYS A 69 -1.07 -7.39 -14.65
C LYS A 69 -0.71 -6.76 -13.32
N LEU A 70 0.10 -7.47 -12.52
CA LEU A 70 0.62 -7.00 -11.23
C LEU A 70 2.10 -6.61 -11.40
N THR A 71 2.42 -5.35 -11.12
CA THR A 71 3.80 -4.83 -11.17
C THR A 71 4.19 -4.32 -9.79
N LEU A 72 5.19 -4.95 -9.16
CA LEU A 72 5.78 -4.48 -7.92
C LEU A 72 7.01 -3.65 -8.27
N VAL A 73 7.03 -2.40 -7.82
CA VAL A 73 8.18 -1.49 -7.93
C VAL A 73 8.71 -1.31 -6.51
N GLU A 74 9.83 -1.98 -6.23
CA GLU A 74 10.59 -1.82 -5.00
C GLU A 74 11.34 -0.49 -5.06
N SER A 75 11.27 0.30 -4.00
CA SER A 75 11.93 1.61 -3.93
C SER A 75 13.31 1.45 -3.29
N ASP A 76 14.34 1.35 -4.12
CA ASP A 76 15.73 1.45 -3.67
C ASP A 76 16.03 2.90 -3.23
N PHE A 77 15.65 3.23 -1.99
CA PHE A 77 16.09 4.40 -1.22
C PHE A 77 16.10 5.77 -1.93
N CYS A 78 15.28 5.98 -2.97
CA CYS A 78 15.05 7.31 -3.51
C CYS A 78 14.20 8.11 -2.51
N PRO A 79 14.66 9.28 -2.04
CA PRO A 79 13.91 10.08 -1.09
C PRO A 79 12.56 10.48 -1.69
N GLY A 80 11.48 9.93 -1.12
CA GLY A 80 10.10 10.26 -1.48
C GLY A 80 9.30 9.16 -2.18
N THR A 81 9.93 8.02 -2.53
CA THR A 81 9.22 6.95 -3.24
C THR A 81 8.89 5.80 -2.29
N MET A 82 7.59 5.57 -2.04
CA MET A 82 7.11 4.38 -1.33
C MET A 82 7.12 3.17 -2.27
N ASP A 83 7.26 1.97 -1.73
CA ASP A 83 7.05 0.75 -2.51
C ASP A 83 5.66 0.78 -3.14
N THR A 84 5.56 0.30 -4.39
CA THR A 84 4.36 0.47 -5.19
C THR A 84 3.94 -0.83 -5.84
N LEU A 85 2.67 -1.21 -5.69
CA LEU A 85 2.02 -2.28 -6.43
C LEU A 85 1.01 -1.67 -7.41
N ILE A 86 1.21 -1.92 -8.70
CA ILE A 86 0.31 -1.48 -9.77
C ILE A 86 -0.48 -2.69 -10.26
N VAL A 87 -1.81 -2.55 -10.26
CA VAL A 87 -2.78 -3.50 -10.81
C VAL A 87 -3.39 -2.88 -12.05
N SER A 88 -3.02 -3.40 -13.21
CA SER A 88 -3.49 -2.93 -14.52
C SER A 88 -4.35 -3.99 -15.19
N PRO A 89 -5.42 -3.64 -15.93
CA PRO A 89 -6.13 -4.61 -16.77
C PRO A 89 -5.20 -5.19 -17.86
N ASN A 90 -5.36 -6.47 -18.19
CA ASN A 90 -4.43 -7.21 -19.06
C ASN A 90 -4.75 -7.06 -20.56
N SER A 91 -5.97 -6.64 -20.95
CA SER A 91 -6.36 -6.56 -22.37
C SER A 91 -6.99 -5.22 -22.78
N SER A 92 -6.75 -4.85 -24.04
CA SER A 92 -7.34 -3.67 -24.68
C SER A 92 -8.84 -3.82 -25.00
N TRP A 93 -9.38 -5.05 -24.98
CA TRP A 93 -10.83 -5.32 -25.04
C TRP A 93 -11.51 -5.18 -23.68
N GLU A 94 -10.75 -5.29 -22.59
CA GLU A 94 -11.22 -5.06 -21.22
C GLU A 94 -11.10 -3.59 -20.78
N ARG A 95 -10.85 -2.66 -21.72
CA ARG A 95 -10.76 -1.20 -21.46
C ARG A 95 -12.02 -0.59 -20.82
N ASN A 96 -13.13 -1.31 -20.73
CA ASN A 96 -14.33 -0.86 -20.01
C ASN A 96 -14.51 -1.55 -18.63
N CYS A 97 -13.72 -2.58 -18.33
CA CYS A 97 -13.71 -3.26 -17.04
C CYS A 97 -12.79 -2.50 -16.09
N LYS A 98 -13.36 -1.56 -15.34
CA LYS A 98 -12.64 -0.92 -14.21
C LYS A 98 -12.31 -1.99 -13.17
N VAL A 99 -11.05 -2.10 -12.79
CA VAL A 99 -10.64 -2.98 -11.69
C VAL A 99 -11.37 -2.54 -10.43
N ASN A 100 -12.13 -3.45 -9.81
CA ASN A 100 -12.91 -3.12 -8.62
C ASN A 100 -11.96 -2.94 -7.41
N PRO A 101 -11.84 -1.73 -6.83
CA PRO A 101 -10.96 -1.48 -5.69
C PRO A 101 -11.39 -2.24 -4.44
N THR A 102 -12.66 -2.60 -4.31
CA THR A 102 -13.27 -3.12 -3.08
C THR A 102 -12.52 -4.33 -2.50
N VAL A 103 -12.02 -5.22 -3.35
CA VAL A 103 -11.26 -6.40 -2.87
C VAL A 103 -9.93 -6.01 -2.26
N ILE A 104 -9.23 -5.03 -2.85
CA ILE A 104 -7.99 -4.48 -2.30
C ILE A 104 -8.28 -3.75 -0.98
N LEU A 105 -9.31 -2.91 -0.94
CA LEU A 105 -9.71 -2.17 0.27
C LEU A 105 -10.08 -3.13 1.42
N ALA A 106 -10.89 -4.16 1.12
CA ALA A 106 -11.29 -5.17 2.10
C ALA A 106 -10.09 -5.99 2.61
N PHE A 107 -9.12 -6.29 1.75
CA PHE A 107 -7.88 -6.95 2.17
C PHE A 107 -7.06 -6.06 3.12
N ILE A 108 -6.91 -4.78 2.79
CA ILE A 108 -6.14 -3.81 3.60
C ILE A 108 -6.74 -3.66 5.00
N GLU A 109 -8.07 -3.53 5.10
CA GLU A 109 -8.76 -3.35 6.39
C GLU A 109 -8.93 -4.67 7.16
N GLY A 110 -9.40 -5.72 6.47
CA GLY A 110 -9.80 -6.97 7.10
C GLY A 110 -8.66 -7.95 7.37
N VAL A 111 -7.62 -7.95 6.52
CA VAL A 111 -6.48 -8.89 6.65
C VAL A 111 -5.28 -8.17 7.24
N VAL A 112 -4.91 -7.02 6.67
CA VAL A 112 -3.70 -6.30 7.10
C VAL A 112 -3.99 -5.35 8.26
N GLY A 113 -5.25 -5.05 8.58
CA GLY A 113 -5.60 -4.26 9.76
C GLY A 113 -5.19 -2.79 9.71
N TYR A 114 -4.97 -2.23 8.51
CA TYR A 114 -4.85 -0.78 8.37
C TYR A 114 -6.23 -0.13 8.58
N ARG A 115 -6.25 1.09 9.10
CA ARG A 115 -7.47 1.88 9.25
C ARG A 115 -7.51 3.00 8.22
N MET A 116 -8.65 3.16 7.54
CA MET A 116 -8.85 4.28 6.63
C MET A 116 -8.84 5.60 7.41
N VAL A 117 -8.12 6.59 6.90
CA VAL A 117 -8.00 7.94 7.48
C VAL A 117 -8.73 8.96 6.63
N SER A 118 -8.69 8.80 5.31
CA SER A 118 -9.38 9.70 4.37
C SER A 118 -9.68 9.02 3.05
N THR A 119 -10.68 9.52 2.33
CA THR A 119 -11.00 9.09 0.96
C THR A 119 -11.60 10.23 0.14
N THR A 120 -11.32 10.21 -1.16
CA THR A 120 -11.93 11.11 -2.17
C THR A 120 -12.82 10.34 -3.15
N GLY A 121 -13.11 9.06 -2.90
CA GLY A 121 -13.85 8.17 -3.80
C GLY A 121 -13.01 7.53 -4.91
N SER A 122 -11.85 8.11 -5.24
CA SER A 122 -10.84 7.52 -6.15
C SER A 122 -9.47 7.32 -5.50
N ILE A 123 -9.26 7.92 -4.32
CA ILE A 123 -8.06 7.77 -3.51
C ILE A 123 -8.51 7.38 -2.10
N TRP A 124 -7.82 6.43 -1.48
CA TRP A 124 -8.03 5.98 -0.11
C TRP A 124 -6.70 5.99 0.63
N MET A 125 -6.64 6.72 1.73
CA MET A 125 -5.46 6.78 2.58
C MET A 125 -5.69 5.98 3.85
N TYR A 126 -4.68 5.22 4.22
CA TYR A 126 -4.70 4.26 5.30
C TYR A 126 -3.51 4.47 6.22
N ARG A 127 -3.73 4.21 7.51
CA ARG A 127 -2.69 4.25 8.53
C ARG A 127 -2.80 3.02 9.43
N ARG A 128 -1.66 2.43 9.76
CA ARG A 128 -1.53 1.44 10.81
C ARG A 128 -0.58 1.96 11.88
N THR A 129 -1.03 1.94 13.14
CA THR A 129 -0.29 2.44 14.31
C THR A 129 0.30 1.32 15.16
N THR A 130 0.07 0.07 14.79
CA THR A 130 0.61 -1.12 15.46
C THR A 130 1.70 -1.75 14.60
N LEU A 131 2.79 -2.16 15.23
CA LEU A 131 3.88 -2.88 14.55
C LEU A 131 3.36 -4.20 13.93
N PHE A 132 4.03 -4.66 12.88
CA PHE A 132 3.86 -6.03 12.40
C PHE A 132 4.66 -6.96 13.32
N THR A 133 4.00 -7.99 13.86
CA THR A 133 4.61 -9.03 14.70
C THR A 133 5.11 -10.19 13.85
#